data_AF-A0A238Z7Y7-F1
#
_entry.id   AF-A0A238Z7Y7-F1
#
_cell.length_a   1.000
_cell.length_b   1.000
_cell.length_c   1.000
_cell.angle_alpha   90.00
_cell.angle_beta   90.00
_cell.angle_gamma   90.00
#
_symmetry.space_group_name_H-M   'P 1'
#
loop_
_entity.id
_entity.type
_entity.pdbx_description
1 polymer ?
#
loop_
_entity_poly.entity_id
_entity_poly.type
_entity_poly.pdbx_seq_one_letter_code
_entity_poly.pdbx_strand_id
1 'polypeptide(L)'
;MSAHRYGDYAKDVPGWFLGMTGAQLALVTLAGVPALLALNAQAWAPFALWLPVWALLAVVLLIPIRGRAAGRWFGDLCLYAIGGVMGWAVFGSRAAAGTAGDLSAADLPGVLAGIRTHDGPPYGQLFSRPVIVQNCAARTWAVVARIAHPGIGLAEPDDRNGMGAGLAELCELAARTELVDVLALQVRTVPDDGAERAAWERAHTRADAAPLATRVNALLGASLTPAAVRTEVFVTVVVGEGRIGRAAKESGGGVDGRARVLHGVMAEVESALRGPVGCTSATWLDSAALAAAVRTGFAPGDRGPLIAADLAAADGATLATGVPMAAAGPTQARAEVRHYLHDAWASVTDTVLLPDSGAVLGALAPVLVPTTAGERRCLTVFLAPLPLARATRLVGREEMSATTGNELRARMGFRQRARQRRDTERIGAADEKLAAGRALVRPAVAACVTVPATWPVAEHGRRLDASIRAAGYVPLRLDLAQDSGFAAAALPLGVGLPNRRGRR
;
A
#
# COMPACT_ATOMS: atom_id res chain seq x y z
N MET A 1 1.98 -26.03 19.29
CA MET A 1 0.90 -25.98 18.28
C MET A 1 1.37 -25.11 17.11
N SER A 2 1.09 -25.49 15.85
CA SER A 2 1.66 -24.81 14.68
C SER A 2 0.87 -23.55 14.32
N ALA A 3 1.55 -22.47 13.95
CA ALA A 3 0.88 -21.28 13.42
C ALA A 3 0.09 -21.58 12.14
N HIS A 4 -1.14 -21.07 12.05
CA HIS A 4 -2.01 -21.26 10.89
C HIS A 4 -1.44 -20.52 9.67
N ARG A 5 -1.44 -21.19 8.51
CA ARG A 5 -0.88 -20.64 7.29
C ARG A 5 -1.98 -20.28 6.28
N TYR A 6 -1.99 -19.03 5.85
CA TYR A 6 -2.94 -18.47 4.90
C TYR A 6 -2.36 -18.49 3.48
N GLY A 7 -2.87 -19.35 2.60
CA GLY A 7 -2.32 -19.58 1.25
C GLY A 7 -3.29 -19.39 0.09
N ASP A 8 -4.58 -19.24 0.36
CA ASP A 8 -5.64 -19.30 -0.65
C ASP A 8 -6.06 -17.90 -1.12
N TYR A 9 -5.08 -17.14 -1.60
CA TYR A 9 -5.32 -15.82 -2.17
C TYR A 9 -5.28 -15.86 -3.71
N ALA A 10 -6.09 -15.01 -4.34
CA ALA A 10 -6.20 -14.95 -5.80
C ALA A 10 -4.89 -14.50 -6.46
N LYS A 11 -4.41 -15.27 -7.45
CA LYS A 11 -3.27 -14.88 -8.30
C LYS A 11 -3.75 -13.93 -9.42
N ASP A 12 -2.92 -12.97 -9.80
CA ASP A 12 -3.36 -11.94 -10.76
C ASP A 12 -3.42 -12.44 -12.22
N VAL A 13 -2.60 -13.41 -12.64
CA VAL A 13 -2.65 -14.01 -13.98
C VAL A 13 -2.10 -15.45 -14.02
N PRO A 14 -2.86 -16.45 -14.51
CA PRO A 14 -2.30 -17.66 -15.10
C PRO A 14 -1.87 -17.35 -16.55
N GLY A 15 -0.62 -17.66 -16.93
CA GLY A 15 -0.13 -17.47 -18.30
C GLY A 15 -0.97 -18.26 -19.31
N TRP A 16 -1.40 -17.61 -20.40
CA TRP A 16 -2.40 -18.15 -21.32
C TRP A 16 -1.82 -19.18 -22.30
N PHE A 17 -0.53 -19.06 -22.66
CA PHE A 17 0.18 -20.05 -23.48
C PHE A 17 1.71 -19.94 -23.29
N LEU A 18 2.42 -21.02 -22.95
CA LEU A 18 3.88 -21.02 -22.68
C LEU A 18 4.38 -19.97 -21.66
N GLY A 19 3.49 -19.41 -20.83
CA GLY A 19 3.79 -18.32 -19.90
C GLY A 19 3.65 -16.90 -20.47
N MET A 20 3.23 -16.75 -21.74
CA MET A 20 3.00 -15.46 -22.38
C MET A 20 1.62 -14.87 -22.05
N THR A 21 1.54 -13.54 -22.03
CA THR A 21 0.27 -12.81 -22.04
C THR A 21 -0.32 -12.77 -23.46
N GLY A 22 -1.65 -12.68 -23.61
CA GLY A 22 -2.29 -12.59 -24.93
C GLY A 22 -1.81 -11.40 -25.76
N ALA A 23 -1.52 -10.26 -25.11
CA ALA A 23 -0.95 -9.09 -25.79
C ALA A 23 0.48 -9.32 -26.30
N GLN A 24 1.32 -10.03 -25.54
CA GLN A 24 2.66 -10.40 -26.00
C GLN A 24 2.60 -11.32 -27.22
N LEU A 25 1.71 -12.32 -27.19
CA LEU A 25 1.51 -13.21 -28.32
C LEU A 25 1.07 -12.42 -29.57
N ALA A 26 0.07 -11.54 -29.42
CA ALA A 26 -0.42 -10.71 -30.51
C ALA A 26 0.67 -9.82 -31.11
N LEU A 27 1.48 -9.15 -30.26
CA LEU A 27 2.58 -8.30 -30.71
C LEU A 27 3.67 -9.09 -31.44
N VAL A 28 4.07 -10.26 -30.93
CA VAL A 28 5.07 -11.12 -31.58
C VAL A 28 4.55 -11.63 -32.92
N THR A 29 3.26 -12.02 -33.00
CA THR A 29 2.64 -12.45 -34.27
C THR A 29 2.54 -11.31 -35.26
N LEU A 30 2.12 -10.10 -34.83
CA LEU A 30 2.03 -8.92 -35.70
C LEU A 30 3.40 -8.50 -36.24
N ALA A 31 4.43 -8.53 -35.40
CA ALA A 31 5.80 -8.24 -35.82
C ALA A 31 6.34 -9.25 -36.86
N GLY A 32 5.76 -10.46 -36.92
CA GLY A 32 6.11 -11.50 -37.89
C GLY A 32 5.40 -11.36 -39.24
N VAL A 33 4.34 -10.55 -39.34
CA VAL A 33 3.56 -10.36 -40.58
C VAL A 33 4.41 -9.89 -41.76
N PRO A 34 5.34 -8.92 -41.62
CA PRO A 34 6.20 -8.51 -42.73
C PRO A 34 7.10 -9.65 -43.25
N ALA A 35 7.57 -10.55 -42.36
CA ALA A 35 8.32 -11.74 -42.78
C ALA A 35 7.44 -12.67 -43.61
N LEU A 36 6.19 -12.91 -43.17
CA LEU A 36 5.23 -13.74 -43.89
C LEU A 36 4.85 -13.15 -45.25
N LEU A 37 4.67 -11.84 -45.34
CA LEU A 37 4.40 -11.14 -46.59
C LEU A 37 5.60 -11.22 -47.55
N ALA A 38 6.82 -11.03 -47.06
CA ALA A 38 8.04 -11.17 -47.87
C ALA A 38 8.24 -12.61 -48.36
N LEU A 39 7.95 -13.60 -47.53
CA LEU A 39 7.98 -15.02 -47.89
C LEU A 39 6.92 -15.34 -48.96
N ASN A 40 5.69 -14.83 -48.80
CA ASN A 40 4.60 -15.01 -49.77
C ASN A 40 4.91 -14.34 -51.12
N ALA A 41 5.56 -13.19 -51.11
CA ALA A 41 6.01 -12.49 -52.33
C ALA A 41 7.30 -13.07 -52.94
N GLN A 42 7.84 -14.16 -52.37
CA GLN A 42 9.14 -14.76 -52.73
C GLN A 42 10.31 -13.77 -52.71
N ALA A 43 10.21 -12.72 -51.90
CA ALA A 43 11.23 -11.71 -51.72
C ALA A 43 12.24 -12.16 -50.64
N TRP A 44 13.19 -13.01 -51.03
CA TRP A 44 14.14 -13.64 -50.10
C TRP A 44 15.06 -12.65 -49.39
N ALA A 45 15.49 -11.58 -50.06
CA ALA A 45 16.35 -10.55 -49.48
C ALA A 45 15.69 -9.79 -48.31
N PRO A 46 14.49 -9.17 -48.45
CA PRO A 46 13.82 -8.52 -47.33
C PRO A 46 13.39 -9.52 -46.25
N PHE A 47 13.06 -10.76 -46.61
CA PHE A 47 12.79 -11.81 -45.63
C PHE A 47 14.02 -12.07 -44.75
N ALA A 48 15.19 -12.31 -45.34
CA ALA A 48 16.43 -12.56 -44.61
C ALA A 48 16.86 -11.35 -43.76
N LEU A 49 16.61 -10.12 -44.23
CA LEU A 49 16.92 -8.90 -43.48
C LEU A 49 15.97 -8.66 -42.29
N TRP A 50 14.68 -8.99 -42.44
CA TRP A 50 13.68 -8.77 -41.39
C TRP A 50 13.72 -9.83 -40.30
N LEU A 51 14.12 -11.06 -40.63
CA LEU A 51 14.19 -12.17 -39.67
C LEU A 51 15.00 -11.86 -38.40
N PRO A 52 16.21 -11.27 -38.45
CA PRO A 52 16.93 -10.86 -37.24
C PRO A 52 16.23 -9.73 -36.47
N VAL A 53 15.57 -8.80 -37.16
CA VAL A 53 14.78 -7.73 -36.52
C VAL A 53 13.59 -8.33 -35.76
N TRP A 54 12.87 -9.26 -36.38
CA TRP A 54 11.78 -9.98 -35.75
C TRP A 54 12.25 -10.82 -34.55
N ALA A 55 13.37 -11.53 -34.68
CA ALA A 55 13.97 -12.29 -33.59
C ALA A 55 14.35 -11.37 -32.42
N LEU A 56 14.95 -10.21 -32.69
CA LEU A 56 15.27 -9.21 -31.67
C LEU A 56 14.02 -8.68 -30.97
N LEU A 57 12.96 -8.34 -31.72
CA LEU A 57 11.68 -7.90 -31.16
C LEU A 57 11.05 -8.99 -30.28
N ALA A 58 11.09 -10.25 -30.72
CA ALA A 58 10.61 -11.37 -29.92
C ALA A 58 11.42 -11.51 -28.62
N VAL A 59 12.75 -11.43 -28.68
CA VAL A 59 13.63 -11.45 -27.49
C VAL A 59 13.27 -10.31 -26.53
N VAL A 60 13.11 -9.08 -27.01
CA VAL A 60 12.73 -7.92 -26.18
C VAL A 60 11.32 -8.07 -25.57
N LEU A 61 10.38 -8.66 -26.30
CA LEU A 61 9.00 -8.83 -25.81
C LEU A 61 8.86 -10.00 -24.83
N LEU A 62 9.67 -11.05 -25.02
CA LEU A 62 9.54 -12.32 -24.30
C LEU A 62 10.46 -12.44 -23.10
N ILE A 63 11.67 -11.87 -23.13
CA ILE A 63 12.60 -11.99 -22.01
C ILE A 63 12.19 -11.03 -20.87
N PRO A 64 11.81 -11.55 -19.70
CA PRO A 64 11.48 -10.71 -18.56
C PRO A 64 12.76 -10.18 -17.90
N ILE A 65 12.89 -8.85 -17.82
CA ILE A 65 13.93 -8.19 -17.02
C ILE A 65 13.32 -7.90 -15.64
N ARG A 66 13.85 -8.54 -14.58
CA ARG A 66 13.36 -8.41 -13.20
C ARG A 66 11.84 -8.62 -13.07
N GLY A 67 11.27 -9.57 -13.80
CA GLY A 67 9.84 -9.92 -13.72
C GLY A 67 8.89 -8.96 -14.48
N ARG A 68 9.41 -8.04 -15.30
CA ARG A 68 8.64 -7.24 -16.26
C ARG A 68 9.16 -7.51 -17.67
N ALA A 69 8.28 -7.55 -18.67
CA ALA A 69 8.70 -7.64 -20.07
C ALA A 69 9.56 -6.42 -20.46
N ALA A 70 10.61 -6.60 -21.25
CA ALA A 70 11.52 -5.49 -21.60
C ALA A 70 10.80 -4.39 -22.39
N GLY A 71 9.82 -4.72 -23.23
CA GLY A 71 8.98 -3.71 -23.89
C GLY A 71 8.20 -2.81 -22.91
N ARG A 72 7.79 -3.35 -21.75
CA ARG A 72 7.14 -2.55 -20.70
C ARG A 72 8.14 -1.62 -20.01
N TRP A 73 9.35 -2.11 -19.74
CA TRP A 73 10.45 -1.27 -19.25
C TRP A 73 10.74 -0.10 -20.17
N PHE A 74 10.81 -0.36 -21.48
CA PHE A 74 11.02 0.68 -22.48
C PHE A 74 9.91 1.73 -22.47
N GLY A 75 8.64 1.29 -22.49
CA GLY A 75 7.49 2.20 -22.42
C GLY A 75 7.48 3.07 -21.16
N ASP A 76 7.73 2.46 -20.00
CA ASP A 76 7.78 3.21 -18.73
C ASP A 76 8.97 4.19 -18.69
N LEU A 77 10.12 3.82 -19.27
CA LEU A 77 11.29 4.70 -19.37
C LEU A 77 11.02 5.88 -20.31
N CYS A 78 10.36 5.66 -21.45
CA CYS A 78 9.95 6.74 -22.34
C CYS A 78 8.97 7.70 -21.64
N LEU A 79 7.97 7.17 -20.92
CA LEU A 79 7.03 8.00 -20.16
C LEU A 79 7.74 8.80 -19.06
N TYR A 80 8.71 8.19 -18.38
CA TYR A 80 9.53 8.88 -17.39
C TYR A 80 10.39 9.99 -18.01
N ALA A 81 11.03 9.72 -19.15
CA ALA A 81 11.83 10.71 -19.87
C ALA A 81 10.97 11.90 -20.34
N ILE A 82 9.78 11.62 -20.89
CA ILE A 82 8.80 12.65 -21.25
C ILE A 82 8.39 13.45 -20.01
N GLY A 83 8.08 12.77 -18.89
CA GLY A 83 7.73 13.43 -17.64
C GLY A 83 8.85 14.31 -17.08
N GLY A 84 10.11 13.91 -17.26
CA GLY A 84 11.27 14.73 -16.90
C GLY A 84 11.39 15.99 -17.76
N VAL A 85 11.23 15.86 -19.08
CA VAL A 85 11.27 17.00 -20.02
C VAL A 85 10.09 17.97 -19.78
N MET A 86 8.91 17.43 -19.49
CA MET A 86 7.70 18.23 -19.24
C MET A 86 7.61 18.78 -17.80
N GLY A 87 8.59 18.45 -16.93
CA GLY A 87 8.61 18.90 -15.54
C GLY A 87 7.60 18.20 -14.61
N TRP A 88 6.90 17.17 -15.06
CA TRP A 88 5.90 16.44 -14.27
C TRP A 88 6.49 15.63 -13.12
N ALA A 89 7.78 15.36 -13.15
CA ALA A 89 8.49 14.61 -12.11
C ALA A 89 8.81 15.47 -10.87
N VAL A 90 8.66 16.80 -10.94
CA VAL A 90 8.98 17.74 -9.86
C VAL A 90 7.69 18.37 -9.34
N PHE A 91 7.59 18.48 -8.03
CA PHE A 91 6.50 19.12 -7.32
C PHE A 91 7.05 20.22 -6.40
N GLY A 92 6.33 21.34 -6.33
CA GLY A 92 6.55 22.40 -5.37
C GLY A 92 5.22 22.79 -4.72
N SER A 93 5.22 22.93 -3.40
CA SER A 93 4.03 23.26 -2.63
C SER A 93 3.60 24.73 -2.85
N ARG A 94 2.30 24.93 -3.02
CA ARG A 94 1.65 26.24 -3.00
C ARG A 94 1.76 26.92 -1.65
N ALA A 95 1.72 26.17 -0.56
CA ALA A 95 1.90 26.72 0.79
C ALA A 95 3.31 27.28 0.96
N ALA A 96 4.34 26.56 0.51
CA ALA A 96 5.72 27.04 0.55
C ALA A 96 5.96 28.23 -0.41
N ALA A 97 5.24 28.27 -1.54
CA ALA A 97 5.28 29.41 -2.46
C ALA A 97 4.46 30.62 -1.99
N GLY A 98 3.73 30.52 -0.87
CA GLY A 98 2.85 31.59 -0.37
C GLY A 98 1.61 31.84 -1.24
N THR A 99 1.22 30.89 -2.09
CA THR A 99 0.08 31.01 -3.03
C THR A 99 -1.13 30.15 -2.63
N ALA A 100 -1.08 29.51 -1.46
CA ALA A 100 -2.21 28.74 -0.94
C ALA A 100 -3.34 29.67 -0.48
N GLY A 101 -4.36 29.84 -1.32
CA GLY A 101 -5.55 30.63 -0.99
C GLY A 101 -6.55 29.91 -0.07
N ASP A 102 -6.67 28.58 -0.20
CA ASP A 102 -7.56 27.75 0.62
C ASP A 102 -6.73 26.73 1.39
N LEU A 103 -6.76 26.83 2.73
CA LEU A 103 -6.00 25.97 3.64
C LEU A 103 -6.60 24.57 3.80
N SER A 104 -7.88 24.40 3.44
CA SER A 104 -8.57 23.11 3.47
C SER A 104 -8.29 22.26 2.22
N ALA A 105 -7.86 22.90 1.13
CA ALA A 105 -7.55 22.23 -0.12
C ALA A 105 -6.22 21.47 -0.03
N ALA A 106 -6.26 20.16 -0.23
CA ALA A 106 -5.06 19.33 -0.28
C ALA A 106 -4.12 19.76 -1.43
N ASP A 107 -2.84 19.95 -1.11
CA ASP A 107 -1.78 20.26 -2.07
C ASP A 107 -0.73 19.15 -2.05
N LEU A 108 -0.91 18.14 -2.91
CA LEU A 108 -0.15 16.89 -2.86
C LEU A 108 0.44 16.52 -4.24
N PRO A 109 1.63 15.87 -4.26
CA PRO A 109 2.37 15.59 -5.48
C PRO A 109 1.81 14.43 -6.32
N GLY A 110 2.05 14.48 -7.63
CA GLY A 110 1.95 13.34 -8.54
C GLY A 110 0.60 12.62 -8.48
N VAL A 111 0.60 11.31 -8.17
CA VAL A 111 -0.63 10.50 -8.06
C VAL A 111 -1.62 10.97 -7.00
N LEU A 112 -1.18 11.84 -6.09
CA LEU A 112 -2.00 12.43 -5.03
C LEU A 112 -2.65 13.75 -5.43
N ALA A 113 -2.30 14.34 -6.58
CA ALA A 113 -2.83 15.63 -7.02
C ALA A 113 -4.36 15.63 -7.20
N GLY A 114 -4.97 14.45 -7.40
CA GLY A 114 -6.42 14.28 -7.48
C GLY A 114 -7.12 14.10 -6.13
N ILE A 115 -6.41 14.12 -5.01
CA ILE A 115 -6.97 13.96 -3.67
C ILE A 115 -7.64 15.26 -3.22
N ARG A 116 -8.85 15.13 -2.69
CA ARG A 116 -9.58 16.20 -2.00
C ARG A 116 -10.04 15.68 -0.65
N THR A 117 -10.07 16.55 0.34
CA THR A 117 -10.53 16.24 1.69
C THR A 117 -11.78 17.05 1.99
N HIS A 118 -12.75 16.41 2.62
CA HIS A 118 -14.00 17.05 3.02
C HIS A 118 -14.29 16.68 4.46
N ASP A 119 -14.71 17.65 5.27
CA ASP A 119 -15.19 17.32 6.62
C ASP A 119 -16.57 16.67 6.52
N GLY A 120 -16.68 15.45 7.05
CA GLY A 120 -17.94 14.72 7.09
C GLY A 120 -18.96 15.35 8.05
N PRO A 121 -20.24 14.92 7.96
CA PRO A 121 -21.23 15.26 8.97
C PRO A 121 -20.81 14.68 10.34
N PRO A 122 -21.33 15.20 11.45
CA PRO A 122 -21.02 14.69 12.78
C PRO A 122 -21.25 13.18 12.91
N TYR A 123 -20.30 12.49 13.54
CA TYR A 123 -20.28 11.03 13.71
C TYR A 123 -19.94 10.66 15.16
N GLY A 124 -20.54 9.56 15.63
CA GLY A 124 -20.29 9.01 16.96
C GLY A 124 -20.79 9.88 18.11
N GLN A 125 -20.48 9.45 19.33
CA GLN A 125 -20.94 10.11 20.56
C GLN A 125 -20.30 11.47 20.81
N LEU A 126 -19.06 11.66 20.33
CA LEU A 126 -18.30 12.89 20.48
C LEU A 126 -18.65 13.93 19.39
N PHE A 127 -19.60 13.61 18.49
CA PHE A 127 -19.95 14.45 17.34
C PHE A 127 -18.72 14.91 16.55
N SER A 128 -17.69 14.07 16.46
CA SER A 128 -16.50 14.36 15.68
C SER A 128 -16.87 14.40 14.20
N ARG A 129 -16.04 15.09 13.40
CA ARG A 129 -16.24 15.18 11.95
C ARG A 129 -15.10 14.45 11.24
N PRO A 130 -15.23 13.14 11.02
CA PRO A 130 -14.24 12.38 10.27
C PRO A 130 -14.03 12.99 8.89
N VAL A 131 -12.78 13.05 8.46
CA VAL A 131 -12.45 13.51 7.11
C VAL A 131 -12.80 12.43 6.09
N ILE A 132 -13.47 12.84 5.03
CA ILE A 132 -13.77 12.04 3.86
C ILE A 132 -12.75 12.38 2.78
N VAL A 133 -11.96 11.39 2.39
CA VAL A 133 -10.94 11.52 1.36
C VAL A 133 -11.54 11.12 0.02
N GLN A 134 -11.57 12.04 -0.94
CA GLN A 134 -12.01 11.78 -2.30
C GLN A 134 -10.79 11.69 -3.23
N ASN A 135 -10.60 10.56 -3.88
CA ASN A 135 -9.64 10.44 -4.96
C ASN A 135 -10.36 10.61 -6.31
N CYS A 136 -10.20 11.79 -6.92
CA CYS A 136 -10.86 12.12 -8.18
C CYS A 136 -10.31 11.30 -9.36
N ALA A 137 -9.02 10.97 -9.33
CA ALA A 137 -8.38 10.20 -10.40
C ALA A 137 -8.82 8.72 -10.39
N ALA A 138 -8.87 8.11 -9.20
CA ALA A 138 -9.32 6.73 -9.04
C ALA A 138 -10.83 6.57 -8.93
N ARG A 139 -11.58 7.69 -8.80
CA ARG A 139 -13.02 7.72 -8.50
C ARG A 139 -13.36 6.88 -7.26
N THR A 140 -12.64 7.11 -6.17
CA THR A 140 -12.85 6.43 -4.89
C THR A 140 -13.05 7.44 -3.76
N TRP A 141 -13.67 6.94 -2.70
CA TRP A 141 -13.89 7.62 -1.43
C TRP A 141 -13.26 6.78 -0.34
N ALA A 142 -12.63 7.43 0.63
CA ALA A 142 -11.95 6.74 1.71
C ALA A 142 -12.13 7.46 3.04
N VAL A 143 -12.04 6.66 4.10
CA VAL A 143 -12.02 7.11 5.50
C VAL A 143 -10.86 6.44 6.20
N VAL A 144 -10.22 7.17 7.10
CA VAL A 144 -8.96 6.78 7.73
C VAL A 144 -9.13 6.78 9.23
N ALA A 145 -8.77 5.67 9.87
CA ALA A 145 -8.69 5.56 11.32
C ALA A 145 -7.24 5.32 11.75
N ARG A 146 -6.85 5.94 12.86
CA ARG A 146 -5.69 5.50 13.63
C ARG A 146 -6.15 4.41 14.59
N ILE A 147 -5.40 3.32 14.64
CA ILE A 147 -5.71 2.19 15.53
C ILE A 147 -4.56 1.95 16.50
N ALA A 148 -4.91 1.53 17.71
CA ALA A 148 -3.97 1.00 18.68
C ALA A 148 -4.17 -0.51 18.81
N HIS A 149 -3.07 -1.25 18.77
CA HIS A 149 -3.06 -2.70 18.93
C HIS A 149 -1.90 -3.08 19.85
N PRO A 150 -2.05 -4.04 20.77
CA PRO A 150 -1.00 -4.47 21.70
C PRO A 150 0.23 -5.12 21.02
N GLY A 151 0.30 -5.12 19.68
CA GLY A 151 1.26 -5.87 18.89
C GLY A 151 1.00 -7.38 18.85
N ILE A 152 1.79 -8.07 18.02
CA ILE A 152 1.72 -9.54 17.83
C ILE A 152 3.08 -10.22 18.08
N GLY A 153 4.10 -9.45 18.46
CA GLY A 153 5.48 -9.94 18.57
C GLY A 153 5.71 -10.89 19.74
N LEU A 154 5.02 -10.64 20.86
CA LEU A 154 5.08 -11.47 22.08
C LEU A 154 3.83 -12.33 22.27
N ALA A 155 2.90 -12.30 21.32
CA ALA A 155 1.66 -13.06 21.40
C ALA A 155 1.91 -14.55 21.12
N GLU A 156 1.21 -15.42 21.85
CA GLU A 156 1.28 -16.85 21.64
C GLU A 156 0.74 -17.24 20.25
N PRO A 157 1.15 -18.40 19.69
CA PRO A 157 0.68 -18.83 18.38
C PRO A 157 -0.85 -18.90 18.26
N ASP A 158 -1.54 -19.28 19.33
CA ASP A 158 -3.00 -19.41 19.32
C ASP A 158 -3.70 -18.04 19.35
N ASP A 159 -3.19 -17.09 20.13
CA ASP A 159 -3.65 -15.69 20.09
C ASP A 159 -3.46 -15.09 18.70
N ARG A 160 -2.30 -15.34 18.08
CA ARG A 160 -2.02 -14.88 16.71
C ARG A 160 -2.95 -15.54 15.69
N ASN A 161 -3.31 -16.81 15.89
CA ASN A 161 -4.27 -17.49 15.04
C ASN A 161 -5.67 -16.88 15.21
N GLY A 162 -6.08 -16.57 16.44
CA GLY A 162 -7.34 -15.89 16.76
C GLY A 162 -7.42 -14.51 16.10
N MET A 163 -6.40 -13.67 16.27
CA MET A 163 -6.32 -12.36 15.59
C MET A 163 -6.33 -12.50 14.06
N GLY A 164 -5.67 -13.52 13.53
CA GLY A 164 -5.67 -13.82 12.09
C GLY A 164 -7.05 -14.23 11.58
N ALA A 165 -7.79 -15.02 12.35
CA ALA A 165 -9.17 -15.38 12.07
C ALA A 165 -10.09 -14.14 12.13
N GLY A 166 -9.90 -13.27 13.12
CA GLY A 166 -10.62 -12.00 13.20
C GLY A 166 -10.37 -11.08 12.02
N LEU A 167 -9.15 -11.04 11.50
CA LEU A 167 -8.84 -10.30 10.28
C LEU A 167 -9.52 -10.90 9.04
N ALA A 168 -9.63 -12.24 8.98
CA ALA A 168 -10.37 -12.91 7.92
C ALA A 168 -11.88 -12.60 8.01
N GLU A 169 -12.46 -12.63 9.21
CA GLU A 169 -13.86 -12.24 9.46
C GLU A 169 -14.14 -10.78 9.08
N LEU A 170 -13.22 -9.86 9.39
CA LEU A 170 -13.30 -8.46 8.93
C LEU A 170 -13.34 -8.38 7.40
N CYS A 171 -12.51 -9.15 6.69
CA CYS A 171 -12.53 -9.18 5.24
C CYS A 171 -13.82 -9.79 4.68
N GLU A 172 -14.37 -10.80 5.34
CA GLU A 172 -15.66 -11.38 4.97
C GLU A 172 -16.83 -10.40 5.20
N LEU A 173 -16.82 -9.68 6.32
CA LEU A 173 -17.78 -8.61 6.59
C LEU A 173 -17.72 -7.56 5.47
N ALA A 174 -16.53 -7.05 5.18
CA ALA A 174 -16.30 -6.10 4.10
C ALA A 174 -16.75 -6.61 2.71
N ALA A 175 -16.60 -7.91 2.44
CA ALA A 175 -17.08 -8.54 1.21
C ALA A 175 -18.61 -8.61 1.16
N ARG A 176 -19.27 -8.96 2.28
CA ARG A 176 -20.73 -9.07 2.41
C ARG A 176 -21.43 -7.72 2.32
N THR A 177 -20.83 -6.65 2.84
CA THR A 177 -21.35 -5.29 2.70
C THR A 177 -21.34 -4.82 1.24
N GLU A 178 -20.55 -5.46 0.36
CA GLU A 178 -20.36 -5.14 -1.07
C GLU A 178 -19.93 -3.69 -1.38
N LEU A 179 -19.76 -2.84 -0.38
CA LEU A 179 -19.31 -1.45 -0.53
C LEU A 179 -17.78 -1.36 -0.56
N VAL A 180 -17.08 -2.08 0.32
CA VAL A 180 -15.63 -1.96 0.46
C VAL A 180 -14.91 -2.54 -0.77
N ASP A 181 -14.09 -1.70 -1.41
CA ASP A 181 -13.20 -2.13 -2.49
C ASP A 181 -11.85 -2.58 -1.94
N VAL A 182 -11.29 -1.83 -1.00
CA VAL A 182 -9.98 -2.11 -0.39
C VAL A 182 -9.98 -1.69 1.08
N LEU A 183 -9.50 -2.58 1.94
CA LEU A 183 -9.08 -2.27 3.30
C LEU A 183 -7.55 -2.21 3.32
N ALA A 184 -6.97 -1.04 3.59
CA ALA A 184 -5.52 -0.87 3.69
C ALA A 184 -5.11 -0.78 5.16
N LEU A 185 -4.34 -1.77 5.62
CA LEU A 185 -3.73 -1.78 6.95
C LEU A 185 -2.29 -1.32 6.83
N GLN A 186 -2.00 -0.12 7.33
CA GLN A 186 -0.67 0.47 7.32
C GLN A 186 -0.07 0.42 8.71
N VAL A 187 1.17 -0.07 8.80
CA VAL A 187 1.99 -0.04 10.00
C VAL A 187 3.26 0.71 9.64
N ARG A 188 3.62 1.74 10.43
CA ARG A 188 4.88 2.45 10.26
C ARG A 188 5.64 2.53 11.58
N THR A 189 6.93 2.25 11.53
CA THR A 189 7.86 2.44 12.63
C THR A 189 8.64 3.72 12.40
N VAL A 190 8.46 4.68 13.29
CA VAL A 190 9.04 6.02 13.23
C VAL A 190 10.06 6.14 14.37
N PRO A 191 11.24 6.77 14.13
CA PRO A 191 12.15 7.13 15.21
C PRO A 191 11.42 7.96 16.26
N ASP A 192 11.61 7.64 17.54
CA ASP A 192 11.06 8.47 18.61
C ASP A 192 11.85 9.77 18.72
N ASP A 193 11.13 10.89 18.76
CA ASP A 193 11.69 12.23 18.94
C ASP A 193 11.84 12.60 20.43
N GLY A 194 11.26 11.80 21.34
CA GLY A 194 11.29 12.01 22.78
C GLY A 194 10.48 13.21 23.25
N ALA A 195 9.72 13.89 22.39
CA ALA A 195 8.99 15.11 22.74
C ALA A 195 7.92 14.85 23.82
N GLU A 196 7.18 13.74 23.70
CA GLU A 196 6.18 13.31 24.68
C GLU A 196 6.82 13.00 26.03
N ARG A 197 7.95 12.28 26.02
CA ARG A 197 8.71 11.95 27.23
C ARG A 197 9.22 13.22 27.91
N ALA A 198 9.85 14.12 27.14
CA ALA A 198 10.39 15.37 27.68
C ALA A 198 9.28 16.25 28.28
N ALA A 199 8.10 16.29 27.67
CA ALA A 199 6.95 16.99 28.23
C ALA A 199 6.43 16.33 29.51
N TRP A 200 6.30 14.99 29.51
CA TRP A 200 5.92 14.26 30.71
C TRP A 200 6.91 14.48 31.85
N GLU A 201 8.21 14.41 31.58
CA GLU A 201 9.26 14.69 32.56
C GLU A 201 9.17 16.12 33.09
N ARG A 202 8.96 17.13 32.23
CA ARG A 202 8.77 18.53 32.67
C ARG A 202 7.56 18.67 33.62
N ALA A 203 6.45 18.01 33.31
CA ALA A 203 5.23 18.09 34.12
C ALA A 203 5.32 17.31 35.45
N HIS A 204 6.13 16.24 35.51
CA HIS A 204 6.17 15.32 36.66
C HIS A 204 7.47 15.41 37.47
N THR A 205 8.44 16.23 37.06
CA THR A 205 9.65 16.48 37.86
C THR A 205 9.30 17.33 39.07
N ARG A 206 9.55 16.80 40.26
CA ARG A 206 9.36 17.54 41.51
C ARG A 206 10.48 18.56 41.70
N ALA A 207 10.15 19.71 42.29
CA ALA A 207 11.12 20.77 42.57
C ALA A 207 12.21 20.36 43.58
N ASP A 208 11.93 19.37 44.44
CA ASP A 208 12.83 18.83 45.46
C ASP A 208 13.61 17.59 45.00
N ALA A 209 13.53 17.22 43.72
CA ALA A 209 14.22 16.05 43.18
C ALA A 209 15.75 16.19 43.32
N ALA A 210 16.40 15.10 43.77
CA ALA A 210 17.84 15.08 43.95
C ALA A 210 18.58 15.38 42.62
N PRO A 211 19.53 16.34 42.58
CA PRO A 211 20.17 16.77 41.34
C PRO A 211 20.84 15.65 40.53
N LEU A 212 21.38 14.63 41.22
CA LEU A 212 21.97 13.46 40.57
C LEU A 212 20.92 12.63 39.83
N ALA A 213 19.73 12.42 40.42
CA ALA A 213 18.65 11.66 39.80
C ALA A 213 18.15 12.36 38.54
N THR A 214 17.96 13.69 38.58
CA THR A 214 17.58 14.49 37.41
C THR A 214 18.63 14.41 36.31
N ARG A 215 19.93 14.48 36.67
CA ARG A 215 21.03 14.35 35.71
C ARG A 215 21.09 12.96 35.07
N VAL A 216 20.96 11.90 35.87
CA VAL A 216 20.93 10.51 35.37
C VAL A 216 19.74 10.32 34.44
N ASN A 217 18.55 10.80 34.81
CA ASN A 217 17.38 10.68 33.94
C ASN A 217 17.54 11.44 32.62
N ALA A 218 18.11 12.65 32.65
CA ALA A 218 18.42 13.41 31.44
C ALA A 218 19.46 12.69 30.54
N LEU A 219 20.50 12.08 31.12
CA LEU A 219 21.48 11.28 30.39
C LEU A 219 20.87 10.02 29.77
N LEU A 220 19.97 9.34 30.51
CA LEU A 220 19.21 8.20 29.99
C LEU A 220 18.29 8.62 28.85
N GLY A 221 17.61 9.77 28.97
CA GLY A 221 16.79 10.33 27.91
C GLY A 221 17.61 10.61 26.64
N ALA A 222 18.74 11.30 26.77
CA ALA A 222 19.62 11.62 25.64
C ALA A 222 20.22 10.38 24.96
N SER A 223 20.51 9.31 25.71
CA SER A 223 21.13 8.09 25.17
C SER A 223 20.12 7.08 24.59
N LEU A 224 18.93 6.95 25.19
CA LEU A 224 17.95 5.94 24.79
C LEU A 224 16.97 6.41 23.71
N THR A 225 16.63 7.71 23.68
CA THR A 225 15.66 8.25 22.72
C THR A 225 16.04 7.99 21.25
N PRO A 226 17.30 8.17 20.82
CA PRO A 226 17.68 7.93 19.42
C PRO A 226 17.48 6.48 18.96
N ALA A 227 17.52 5.52 19.89
CA ALA A 227 17.31 4.10 19.62
C ALA A 227 15.84 3.67 19.78
N ALA A 228 15.00 4.52 20.36
CA ALA A 228 13.59 4.22 20.58
C ALA A 228 12.80 4.32 19.26
N VAL A 229 11.86 3.39 19.11
CA VAL A 229 11.03 3.27 17.90
C VAL A 229 9.57 3.29 18.32
N ARG A 230 8.80 4.16 17.68
CA ARG A 230 7.35 4.23 17.86
C ARG A 230 6.65 3.53 16.69
N THR A 231 5.62 2.76 17.00
CA THR A 231 4.78 2.14 15.96
C THR A 231 3.47 2.90 15.86
N GLU A 232 3.13 3.34 14.65
CA GLU A 232 1.83 3.93 14.33
C GLU A 232 1.10 3.02 13.34
N VAL A 233 -0.20 2.84 13.57
CA VAL A 233 -1.02 1.94 12.76
C VAL A 233 -2.26 2.68 12.28
N PHE A 234 -2.55 2.54 10.99
CA PHE A 234 -3.70 3.14 10.33
C PHE A 234 -4.50 2.09 9.57
N VAL A 235 -5.82 2.27 9.55
CA VAL A 235 -6.74 1.54 8.71
C VAL A 235 -7.40 2.52 7.76
N THR A 236 -7.29 2.28 6.46
CA THR A 236 -8.03 3.04 5.45
C THR A 236 -9.06 2.15 4.78
N VAL A 237 -10.32 2.56 4.82
CA VAL A 237 -11.41 1.88 4.10
C VAL A 237 -11.65 2.65 2.81
N VAL A 238 -11.55 1.98 1.67
CA VAL A 238 -11.73 2.58 0.34
C VAL A 238 -12.96 1.99 -0.33
N VAL A 239 -13.82 2.86 -0.86
CA VAL A 239 -15.07 2.54 -1.54
C VAL A 239 -15.11 3.27 -2.89
N GLY A 240 -15.40 2.55 -3.96
CA GLY A 240 -15.50 3.08 -5.30
C GLY A 240 -16.79 3.87 -5.52
N GLU A 241 -16.69 4.93 -6.33
CA GLU A 241 -17.81 5.80 -6.69
C GLU A 241 -19.00 5.01 -7.27
N GLY A 242 -18.73 3.96 -8.05
CA GLY A 242 -19.77 3.11 -8.63
C GLY A 242 -20.60 2.32 -7.61
N ARG A 243 -20.03 1.99 -6.43
CA ARG A 243 -20.70 1.23 -5.37
C ARG A 243 -21.48 2.14 -4.44
N ILE A 244 -20.89 3.27 -4.06
CA ILE A 244 -21.50 4.20 -3.10
C ILE A 244 -22.59 5.07 -3.71
N GLY A 245 -22.54 5.33 -5.03
CA GLY A 245 -23.35 6.36 -5.68
C GLY A 245 -24.87 6.19 -5.51
N ARG A 246 -25.40 4.95 -5.51
CA ARG A 246 -26.84 4.70 -5.32
C ARG A 246 -27.27 4.98 -3.90
N ALA A 247 -26.62 4.35 -2.92
CA ALA A 247 -26.92 4.53 -1.50
C ALA A 247 -26.73 6.01 -1.07
N ALA A 248 -25.73 6.69 -1.64
CA ALA A 248 -25.49 8.09 -1.36
C ALA A 248 -26.65 9.00 -1.82
N LYS A 249 -27.28 8.73 -2.97
CA LYS A 249 -28.45 9.48 -3.44
C LYS A 249 -29.64 9.33 -2.50
N GLU A 250 -29.86 8.12 -2.00
CA GLU A 250 -30.89 7.80 -0.99
C GLU A 250 -30.60 8.52 0.35
N SER A 251 -29.33 8.83 0.63
CA SER A 251 -28.86 9.48 1.85
C SER A 251 -28.66 11.01 1.73
N GLY A 252 -29.29 11.63 0.73
CA GLY A 252 -29.27 13.09 0.49
C GLY A 252 -28.28 13.57 -0.57
N GLY A 253 -27.52 12.67 -1.21
CA GLY A 253 -26.60 12.98 -2.30
C GLY A 253 -25.35 13.75 -1.88
N GLY A 254 -24.58 14.22 -2.86
CA GLY A 254 -23.38 15.03 -2.61
C GLY A 254 -22.30 14.33 -1.77
N VAL A 255 -21.44 15.13 -1.12
CA VAL A 255 -20.40 14.63 -0.23
C VAL A 255 -21.01 14.06 1.05
N ASP A 256 -21.96 14.77 1.66
CA ASP A 256 -22.60 14.35 2.91
C ASP A 256 -23.33 13.02 2.80
N GLY A 257 -24.05 12.77 1.70
CA GLY A 257 -24.72 11.49 1.47
C GLY A 257 -23.74 10.33 1.35
N ARG A 258 -22.58 10.56 0.73
CA ARG A 258 -21.50 9.56 0.68
C ARG A 258 -20.87 9.36 2.06
N ALA A 259 -20.67 10.43 2.81
CA ALA A 259 -20.15 10.37 4.18
C ALA A 259 -21.08 9.56 5.10
N ARG A 260 -22.40 9.75 5.02
CA ARG A 260 -23.39 8.98 5.79
C ARG A 260 -23.36 7.48 5.46
N VAL A 261 -23.19 7.11 4.18
CA VAL A 261 -23.01 5.70 3.81
C VAL A 261 -21.71 5.14 4.38
N LEU A 262 -20.63 5.93 4.33
CA LEU A 262 -19.33 5.54 4.92
C LEU A 262 -19.42 5.38 6.43
N HIS A 263 -20.23 6.16 7.14
CA HIS A 263 -20.43 6.01 8.59
C HIS A 263 -20.95 4.63 8.98
N GLY A 264 -21.82 4.01 8.17
CA GLY A 264 -22.27 2.63 8.40
C GLY A 264 -21.10 1.64 8.30
N VAL A 265 -20.30 1.76 7.24
CA VAL A 265 -19.11 0.92 7.03
C VAL A 265 -18.07 1.15 8.13
N MET A 266 -17.91 2.40 8.59
CA MET A 266 -17.02 2.75 9.68
C MET A 266 -17.40 2.03 10.97
N ALA A 267 -18.68 2.03 11.34
CA ALA A 267 -19.16 1.35 12.54
C ALA A 267 -18.93 -0.17 12.47
N GLU A 268 -19.19 -0.79 11.32
CA GLU A 268 -18.95 -2.23 11.08
C GLU A 268 -17.45 -2.58 11.23
N VAL A 269 -16.58 -1.81 10.56
CA VAL A 269 -15.12 -2.02 10.60
C VAL A 269 -14.58 -1.76 12.01
N GLU A 270 -15.03 -0.70 12.68
CA GLU A 270 -14.63 -0.36 14.04
C GLU A 270 -14.99 -1.47 15.04
N SER A 271 -16.19 -2.05 14.92
CA SER A 271 -16.62 -3.18 15.75
C SER A 271 -15.75 -4.42 15.53
N ALA A 272 -15.48 -4.77 14.27
CA ALA A 272 -14.64 -5.92 13.93
C ALA A 272 -13.17 -5.72 14.33
N LEU A 273 -12.65 -4.49 14.28
CA LEU A 273 -11.30 -4.16 14.74
C LEU A 273 -11.16 -4.32 16.26
N ARG A 274 -12.12 -3.82 17.04
CA ARG A 274 -12.08 -3.91 18.51
C ARG A 274 -12.40 -5.31 19.05
N GLY A 275 -13.21 -6.08 18.31
CA GLY A 275 -13.56 -7.44 18.68
C GLY A 275 -12.45 -8.44 18.30
N PRO A 276 -12.66 -9.26 17.26
CA PRO A 276 -11.82 -10.42 16.99
C PRO A 276 -10.40 -10.09 16.49
N VAL A 277 -10.15 -8.88 15.98
CA VAL A 277 -8.79 -8.44 15.61
C VAL A 277 -7.96 -8.01 16.83
N GLY A 278 -8.60 -7.62 17.94
CA GLY A 278 -7.93 -7.29 19.19
C GLY A 278 -7.37 -5.86 19.29
N CYS A 279 -7.86 -4.91 18.49
CA CYS A 279 -7.47 -3.50 18.64
C CYS A 279 -8.03 -2.91 19.93
N THR A 280 -7.20 -2.19 20.69
CA THR A 280 -7.61 -1.52 21.93
C THR A 280 -8.37 -0.22 21.67
N SER A 281 -8.03 0.48 20.58
CA SER A 281 -8.75 1.67 20.14
C SER A 281 -8.73 1.81 18.64
N ALA A 282 -9.75 2.51 18.13
CA ALA A 282 -9.89 2.91 16.75
C ALA A 282 -10.49 4.31 16.74
N THR A 283 -9.76 5.27 16.18
CA THR A 283 -10.13 6.68 16.16
C THR A 283 -10.10 7.17 14.72
N TRP A 284 -11.27 7.49 14.18
CA TRP A 284 -11.40 8.11 12.85
C TRP A 284 -10.77 9.49 12.84
N LEU A 285 -9.92 9.76 11.85
CA LEU A 285 -9.18 11.00 11.75
C LEU A 285 -10.09 12.13 11.26
N ASP A 286 -9.91 13.32 11.82
CA ASP A 286 -10.40 14.57 11.25
C ASP A 286 -9.38 15.12 10.24
N SER A 287 -9.68 16.27 9.63
CA SER A 287 -8.83 16.86 8.60
C SER A 287 -7.44 17.23 9.13
N ALA A 288 -7.33 17.75 10.35
CA ALA A 288 -6.05 18.13 10.95
C ALA A 288 -5.19 16.90 11.29
N ALA A 289 -5.78 15.86 11.86
CA ALA A 289 -5.07 14.62 12.19
C ALA A 289 -4.67 13.83 10.94
N LEU A 290 -5.46 13.87 9.87
CA LEU A 290 -5.06 13.32 8.57
C LEU A 290 -3.92 14.14 7.96
N ALA A 291 -4.00 15.47 7.97
CA ALA A 291 -2.93 16.34 7.49
C ALA A 291 -1.61 16.06 8.21
N ALA A 292 -1.63 15.93 9.54
CA ALA A 292 -0.47 15.55 10.32
C ALA A 292 0.05 14.14 9.96
N ALA A 293 -0.83 13.17 9.73
CA ALA A 293 -0.43 11.82 9.32
C ALA A 293 0.24 11.79 7.93
N VAL A 294 -0.24 12.62 6.99
CA VAL A 294 0.37 12.79 5.66
C VAL A 294 1.68 13.57 5.77
N ARG A 295 1.74 14.64 6.56
CA ARG A 295 2.94 15.46 6.75
C ARG A 295 4.08 14.67 7.35
N THR A 296 3.83 13.97 8.46
CA THR A 296 4.80 13.03 9.06
C THR A 296 5.09 11.85 8.15
N GLY A 297 4.19 11.57 7.20
CA GLY A 297 4.35 10.67 6.06
C GLY A 297 5.51 11.09 5.15
N PHE A 298 5.57 12.35 4.74
CA PHE A 298 6.68 12.91 3.94
C PHE A 298 7.89 13.26 4.81
N ALA A 299 7.70 14.03 5.88
CA ALA A 299 8.76 14.47 6.77
C ALA A 299 8.62 13.83 8.16
N PRO A 300 9.17 12.62 8.40
CA PRO A 300 9.15 11.96 9.70
C PRO A 300 9.63 12.85 10.86
N GLY A 301 10.62 13.71 10.61
CA GLY A 301 11.18 14.62 11.61
C GLY A 301 10.24 15.71 12.11
N ASP A 302 9.15 16.01 11.39
CA ASP A 302 8.21 17.07 11.77
C ASP A 302 7.30 16.65 12.93
N ARG A 303 7.26 15.35 13.26
CA ARG A 303 6.42 14.83 14.34
C ARG A 303 6.72 15.49 15.68
N GLY A 304 7.99 15.54 16.09
CA GLY A 304 8.39 16.08 17.39
C GLY A 304 7.99 17.54 17.57
N PRO A 305 8.31 18.43 16.62
CA PRO A 305 7.83 19.81 16.62
C PRO A 305 6.30 19.94 16.67
N LEU A 306 5.55 19.13 15.92
CA LEU A 306 4.08 19.16 15.94
C LEU A 306 3.53 18.79 17.32
N ILE A 307 4.04 17.70 17.91
CA ILE A 307 3.62 17.28 19.25
C ILE A 307 4.03 18.31 20.31
N ALA A 308 5.22 18.87 20.22
CA ALA A 308 5.67 19.91 21.13
C ALA A 308 4.79 21.17 21.05
N ALA A 309 4.34 21.55 19.85
CA ALA A 309 3.41 22.65 19.65
C ALA A 309 2.03 22.36 20.25
N ASP A 310 1.48 21.17 20.01
CA ASP A 310 0.18 20.75 20.59
C ASP A 310 0.22 20.73 22.12
N LEU A 311 1.31 20.24 22.71
CA LEU A 311 1.51 20.23 24.16
C LEU A 311 1.69 21.64 24.74
N ALA A 312 2.50 22.49 24.11
CA ALA A 312 2.68 23.87 24.57
C ALA A 312 1.37 24.68 24.50
N ALA A 313 0.55 24.45 23.48
CA ALA A 313 -0.77 25.06 23.38
C ALA A 313 -1.73 24.56 24.46
N ALA A 314 -1.69 23.27 24.81
CA ALA A 314 -2.44 22.73 25.94
C ALA A 314 -2.01 23.35 27.28
N ASP A 315 -0.74 23.72 27.42
CA ASP A 315 -0.19 24.46 28.56
C ASP A 315 -0.49 25.98 28.52
N GLY A 316 -1.29 26.45 27.56
CA GLY A 316 -1.76 27.85 27.47
C GLY A 316 -0.90 28.77 26.60
N ALA A 317 0.10 28.25 25.87
CA ALA A 317 0.84 29.04 24.90
C ALA A 317 -0.05 29.38 23.69
N THR A 318 0.00 30.63 23.23
CA THR A 318 -0.70 31.07 22.01
C THR A 318 0.11 30.66 20.77
N LEU A 319 0.05 29.38 20.42
CA LEU A 319 0.71 28.79 19.25
C LEU A 319 -0.34 28.22 18.29
N ALA A 320 -0.05 28.27 16.99
CA ALA A 320 -0.85 27.58 16.00
C ALA A 320 -0.61 26.06 16.13
N THR A 321 -1.68 25.29 16.33
CA THR A 321 -1.65 23.83 16.44
C THR A 321 -2.26 23.17 15.21
N GLY A 322 -1.92 21.90 15.01
CA GLY A 322 -2.34 21.13 13.85
C GLY A 322 -1.67 21.56 12.53
N VAL A 323 -1.97 20.78 11.49
CA VAL A 323 -1.46 21.00 10.13
C VAL A 323 -2.65 21.25 9.21
N PRO A 324 -2.71 22.36 8.45
CA PRO A 324 -3.74 22.52 7.43
C PRO A 324 -3.48 21.55 6.27
N MET A 325 -4.53 21.08 5.61
CA MET A 325 -4.41 20.14 4.50
C MET A 325 -3.58 20.69 3.34
N ALA A 326 -3.58 22.01 3.12
CA ALA A 326 -2.73 22.68 2.13
C ALA A 326 -1.21 22.57 2.44
N ALA A 327 -0.83 22.34 3.70
CA ALA A 327 0.56 22.15 4.12
C ALA A 327 0.87 20.68 4.48
N ALA A 328 -0.07 19.75 4.25
CA ALA A 328 0.11 18.34 4.55
C ALA A 328 1.16 17.67 3.65
N GLY A 329 1.30 18.15 2.41
CA GLY A 329 2.29 17.67 1.46
C GLY A 329 3.72 18.09 1.80
N PRO A 330 4.71 17.60 1.04
CA PRO A 330 6.08 18.08 1.12
C PRO A 330 6.18 19.48 0.53
N THR A 331 7.17 20.26 0.97
CA THR A 331 7.53 21.53 0.34
C THR A 331 8.00 21.32 -1.10
N GLN A 332 8.84 20.30 -1.32
CA GLN A 332 9.29 19.89 -2.64
C GLN A 332 9.36 18.37 -2.74
N ALA A 333 9.04 17.83 -3.91
CA ALA A 333 9.25 16.41 -4.17
C ALA A 333 9.69 16.16 -5.60
N ARG A 334 10.48 15.09 -5.78
CA ARG A 334 11.00 14.68 -7.07
C ARG A 334 10.98 13.16 -7.23
N ALA A 335 10.30 12.71 -8.28
CA ALA A 335 10.28 11.31 -8.69
C ALA A 335 11.57 10.96 -9.43
N GLU A 336 12.41 10.13 -8.80
CA GLU A 336 13.60 9.55 -9.42
C GLU A 336 13.33 8.11 -9.88
N VAL A 337 14.20 7.58 -10.73
CA VAL A 337 14.04 6.23 -11.30
C VAL A 337 13.94 5.15 -10.21
N ARG A 338 14.75 5.26 -9.15
CA ARG A 338 14.89 4.19 -8.13
C ARG A 338 14.65 4.62 -6.70
N HIS A 339 14.35 5.90 -6.47
CA HIS A 339 13.97 6.40 -5.17
C HIS A 339 13.01 7.59 -5.36
N TYR A 340 12.43 8.08 -4.28
CA TYR A 340 11.59 9.27 -4.27
C TYR A 340 12.18 10.27 -3.30
N LEU A 341 12.48 11.47 -3.78
CA LEU A 341 12.98 12.57 -2.95
C LEU A 341 11.80 13.43 -2.52
N HIS A 342 11.76 13.79 -1.25
CA HIS A 342 10.75 14.68 -0.70
C HIS A 342 11.33 15.41 0.51
N ASP A 343 11.28 16.74 0.48
CA ASP A 343 11.90 17.63 1.46
C ASP A 343 13.35 17.23 1.79
N ALA A 344 13.64 16.98 3.08
CA ALA A 344 14.95 16.54 3.56
C ALA A 344 15.10 15.00 3.58
N TRP A 345 14.24 14.27 2.89
CA TRP A 345 14.10 12.82 2.97
C TRP A 345 14.15 12.15 1.59
N ALA A 346 14.58 10.90 1.60
CA ALA A 346 14.59 10.01 0.45
C ALA A 346 13.90 8.71 0.82
N SER A 347 13.13 8.15 -0.10
CA SER A 347 12.38 6.91 0.12
C SER A 347 12.56 5.91 -0.99
N VAL A 348 12.52 4.63 -0.62
CA VAL A 348 12.48 3.54 -1.59
C VAL A 348 11.39 2.56 -1.20
N THR A 349 10.60 2.18 -2.19
CA THR A 349 9.47 1.27 -2.04
C THR A 349 9.67 -0.01 -2.84
N ASP A 350 9.35 -1.13 -2.19
CA ASP A 350 9.23 -2.46 -2.76
C ASP A 350 7.80 -2.97 -2.60
N THR A 351 7.29 -3.64 -3.62
CA THR A 351 6.13 -4.52 -3.44
C THR A 351 6.60 -5.90 -3.03
N VAL A 352 5.78 -6.63 -2.28
CA VAL A 352 6.14 -7.97 -1.82
C VAL A 352 5.34 -9.01 -2.59
N LEU A 353 6.06 -9.92 -3.25
CA LEU A 353 5.44 -11.10 -3.83
C LEU A 353 5.17 -12.12 -2.73
N LEU A 354 3.91 -12.50 -2.60
CA LEU A 354 3.47 -13.47 -1.59
C LEU A 354 3.94 -14.88 -1.94
N PRO A 355 4.35 -15.69 -0.95
CA PRO A 355 4.93 -17.01 -1.18
C PRO A 355 3.85 -18.03 -1.52
N ASP A 356 4.13 -18.90 -2.48
CA ASP A 356 3.23 -20.01 -2.86
C ASP A 356 2.92 -20.92 -1.65
N SER A 357 3.78 -21.01 -0.64
CA SER A 357 3.53 -21.79 0.57
C SER A 357 2.41 -21.23 1.45
N GLY A 358 2.06 -19.95 1.30
CA GLY A 358 1.18 -19.20 2.21
C GLY A 358 1.96 -18.41 3.27
N ALA A 359 1.27 -17.49 3.93
CA ALA A 359 1.80 -16.56 4.93
C ALA A 359 1.25 -16.85 6.33
N VAL A 360 2.04 -16.55 7.36
CA VAL A 360 1.59 -16.55 8.76
C VAL A 360 1.39 -15.10 9.21
N LEU A 361 0.40 -14.83 10.07
CA LEU A 361 0.21 -13.50 10.64
C LEU A 361 1.51 -13.03 11.29
N GLY A 362 2.04 -11.86 10.89
CA GLY A 362 3.29 -11.32 11.43
C GLY A 362 4.59 -11.82 10.78
N ALA A 363 4.52 -12.65 9.74
CA ALA A 363 5.73 -13.11 9.03
C ALA A 363 6.59 -11.95 8.47
N LEU A 364 5.98 -10.82 8.12
CA LEU A 364 6.66 -9.61 7.63
C LEU A 364 7.13 -8.66 8.74
N ALA A 365 7.03 -9.03 10.02
CA ALA A 365 7.51 -8.19 11.12
C ALA A 365 8.97 -7.70 10.96
N PRO A 366 9.93 -8.48 10.42
CA PRO A 366 11.31 -7.99 10.19
C PRO A 366 11.41 -6.78 9.25
N VAL A 367 10.40 -6.53 8.41
CA VAL A 367 10.35 -5.35 7.52
C VAL A 367 10.17 -4.06 8.30
N LEU A 368 9.54 -4.13 9.47
CA LEU A 368 9.26 -2.99 10.34
C LEU A 368 10.43 -2.66 11.26
N VAL A 369 11.44 -3.52 11.36
CA VAL A 369 12.60 -3.30 12.24
C VAL A 369 13.59 -2.36 11.54
N PRO A 370 13.85 -1.15 12.08
CA PRO A 370 14.88 -0.27 11.54
C PRO A 370 16.26 -0.89 11.71
N THR A 371 17.13 -0.70 10.71
CA THR A 371 18.53 -1.13 10.73
C THR A 371 19.47 -0.07 11.30
N THR A 372 19.04 1.18 11.32
CA THR A 372 19.81 2.31 11.85
C THR A 372 18.85 3.29 12.51
N ALA A 373 19.27 3.91 13.62
CA ALA A 373 18.50 4.97 14.28
C ALA A 373 18.16 6.09 13.27
N GLY A 374 16.96 6.65 13.33
CA GLY A 374 16.52 7.68 12.36
C GLY A 374 15.91 7.12 11.06
N GLU A 375 16.00 5.81 10.81
CA GLU A 375 15.33 5.16 9.69
C GLU A 375 13.86 4.90 10.01
N ARG A 376 12.96 5.27 9.08
CA ARG A 376 11.54 4.93 9.16
C ARG A 376 11.21 3.76 8.24
N ARG A 377 10.46 2.77 8.74
CA ARG A 377 9.91 1.67 7.93
C ARG A 377 8.40 1.77 7.87
N CYS A 378 7.82 1.54 6.70
CA CYS A 378 6.39 1.45 6.51
C CYS A 378 6.04 0.15 5.79
N LEU A 379 4.95 -0.49 6.20
CA LEU A 379 4.37 -1.65 5.55
C LEU A 379 2.88 -1.41 5.43
N THR A 380 2.35 -1.45 4.21
CA THR A 380 0.91 -1.40 3.96
C THR A 380 0.45 -2.69 3.31
N VAL A 381 -0.53 -3.34 3.93
CA VAL A 381 -1.21 -4.54 3.42
C VAL A 381 -2.58 -4.10 2.91
N PHE A 382 -2.78 -4.23 1.60
CA PHE A 382 -4.05 -3.99 0.93
C PHE A 382 -4.83 -5.29 0.85
N LEU A 383 -6.01 -5.31 1.46
CA LEU A 383 -6.94 -6.43 1.44
C LEU A 383 -8.13 -6.02 0.58
N ALA A 384 -8.19 -6.53 -0.65
CA ALA A 384 -9.27 -6.24 -1.58
C ALA A 384 -10.25 -7.43 -1.61
N PRO A 385 -11.34 -7.40 -0.80
CA PRO A 385 -12.36 -8.44 -0.87
C PRO A 385 -13.05 -8.44 -2.24
N LEU A 386 -13.24 -9.62 -2.82
CA LEU A 386 -13.94 -9.77 -4.09
C LEU A 386 -15.43 -10.02 -3.83
N PRO A 387 -16.35 -9.33 -4.55
CA PRO A 387 -17.76 -9.67 -4.52
C PRO A 387 -18.00 -11.12 -4.92
N LEU A 388 -18.98 -11.79 -4.31
CA LEU A 388 -19.21 -13.23 -4.47
C LEU A 388 -19.35 -13.65 -5.95
N ALA A 389 -20.13 -12.89 -6.73
CA ALA A 389 -20.32 -13.17 -8.16
C ALA A 389 -19.01 -13.08 -8.96
N ARG A 390 -18.11 -12.16 -8.57
CA ARG A 390 -16.80 -11.99 -9.20
C ARG A 390 -15.82 -13.07 -8.75
N ALA A 391 -15.87 -13.47 -7.49
CA ALA A 391 -15.05 -14.55 -6.94
C ALA A 391 -15.41 -15.89 -7.61
N THR A 392 -16.70 -16.22 -7.68
CA THR A 392 -17.21 -17.44 -8.35
C THR A 392 -16.77 -17.52 -9.81
N ARG A 393 -16.93 -16.41 -10.56
CA ARG A 393 -16.49 -16.35 -11.95
C ARG A 393 -14.98 -16.50 -12.10
N LEU A 394 -14.20 -15.96 -11.15
CA LEU A 394 -12.75 -16.06 -11.19
C LEU A 394 -12.29 -17.49 -10.96
N VAL A 395 -12.79 -18.12 -9.89
CA VAL A 395 -12.46 -19.51 -9.54
C VAL A 395 -12.90 -20.47 -10.65
N GLY A 396 -14.13 -20.35 -11.15
CA GLY A 396 -14.60 -21.19 -12.27
C GLY A 396 -13.78 -21.03 -13.55
N ARG A 397 -13.25 -19.82 -13.85
CA ARG A 397 -12.35 -19.62 -14.99
C ARG A 397 -10.98 -20.25 -14.75
N GLU A 398 -10.44 -20.14 -13.55
CA GLU A 398 -9.15 -20.75 -13.18
C GLU A 398 -9.24 -22.27 -13.18
N GLU A 399 -10.33 -22.83 -12.67
CA GLU A 399 -10.64 -24.25 -12.72
C GLU A 399 -10.75 -24.75 -14.17
N MET A 400 -11.59 -24.11 -15.00
CA MET A 400 -11.73 -24.46 -16.42
C MET A 400 -10.39 -24.41 -17.15
N SER A 401 -9.57 -23.38 -16.90
CA SER A 401 -8.25 -23.24 -17.52
C SER A 401 -7.28 -24.31 -17.03
N ALA A 402 -7.32 -24.68 -15.75
CA ALA A 402 -6.49 -25.73 -15.18
C ALA A 402 -6.87 -27.10 -15.76
N THR A 403 -8.16 -27.43 -15.80
CA THR A 403 -8.69 -28.68 -16.36
C THR A 403 -8.35 -28.81 -17.85
N THR A 404 -8.68 -27.79 -18.66
CA THR A 404 -8.35 -27.79 -20.10
C THR A 404 -6.84 -27.91 -20.35
N GLY A 405 -6.03 -27.19 -19.57
CA GLY A 405 -4.58 -27.25 -19.67
C GLY A 405 -3.98 -28.58 -19.24
N ASN A 406 -4.59 -29.24 -18.25
CA ASN A 406 -4.22 -30.59 -17.78
C ASN A 406 -4.54 -31.63 -18.87
N GLU A 407 -5.76 -31.59 -19.41
CA GLU A 407 -6.22 -32.53 -20.45
C GLU A 407 -5.39 -32.43 -21.73
N LEU A 408 -5.14 -31.21 -22.22
CA LEU A 408 -4.33 -30.99 -23.43
C LEU A 408 -2.91 -31.56 -23.28
N ARG A 409 -2.30 -31.39 -22.11
CA ARG A 409 -0.96 -31.91 -21.83
C ARG A 409 -0.95 -33.42 -21.62
N ALA A 410 -1.98 -33.97 -20.98
CA ALA A 410 -2.15 -35.42 -20.86
C ALA A 410 -2.27 -36.05 -22.26
N ARG A 411 -3.03 -35.44 -23.17
CA ARG A 411 -3.10 -35.87 -24.58
C ARG A 411 -1.75 -35.75 -25.30
N MET A 412 -0.92 -34.77 -24.96
CA MET A 412 0.45 -34.63 -25.48
C MET A 412 1.49 -35.48 -24.72
N GLY A 413 1.08 -36.38 -23.82
CA GLY A 413 1.98 -37.31 -23.12
C GLY A 413 2.84 -36.69 -22.00
N PHE A 414 2.59 -35.44 -21.61
CA PHE A 414 3.35 -34.78 -20.55
C PHE A 414 2.86 -35.18 -19.16
N ARG A 415 3.79 -35.59 -18.27
CA ARG A 415 3.47 -35.86 -16.86
C ARG A 415 3.16 -34.57 -16.09
N GLN A 416 2.15 -34.62 -15.23
CA GLN A 416 1.77 -33.52 -14.36
C GLN A 416 2.87 -33.24 -13.32
N ARG A 417 3.31 -31.99 -13.22
CA ARG A 417 4.35 -31.57 -12.26
C ARG A 417 3.75 -31.37 -10.85
N ALA A 418 4.57 -31.53 -9.81
CA ALA A 418 4.13 -31.32 -8.41
C ALA A 418 3.54 -29.92 -8.16
N ARG A 419 4.13 -28.88 -8.76
CA ARG A 419 3.60 -27.50 -8.68
C ARG A 419 2.17 -27.41 -9.21
N GLN A 420 1.89 -28.10 -10.32
CA GLN A 420 0.61 -28.06 -10.99
C GLN A 420 -0.47 -28.81 -10.21
N ARG A 421 -0.12 -29.93 -9.55
CA ARG A 421 -1.04 -30.61 -8.61
C ARG A 421 -1.47 -29.69 -7.48
N ARG A 422 -0.51 -28.98 -6.86
CA ARG A 422 -0.78 -28.01 -5.79
C ARG A 422 -1.64 -26.83 -6.26
N ASP A 423 -1.41 -26.33 -7.48
CA ASP A 423 -2.24 -25.25 -8.03
C ASP A 423 -3.69 -25.73 -8.24
N THR A 424 -3.91 -26.97 -8.73
CA THR A 424 -5.25 -27.57 -8.85
C THR A 424 -5.91 -27.80 -7.49
N GLU A 425 -5.19 -28.36 -6.51
CA GLU A 425 -5.69 -28.54 -5.13
C GLU A 425 -6.11 -27.20 -4.50
N ARG A 426 -5.33 -26.13 -4.72
CA ARG A 426 -5.67 -24.79 -4.23
C ARG A 426 -6.95 -24.25 -4.86
N ILE A 427 -7.13 -24.43 -6.17
CA ILE A 427 -8.35 -23.96 -6.86
C ILE A 427 -9.57 -24.70 -6.29
N GLY A 428 -9.48 -26.02 -6.09
CA GLY A 428 -10.55 -26.81 -5.46
C GLY A 428 -10.85 -26.36 -4.02
N ALA A 429 -9.81 -26.13 -3.20
CA ALA A 429 -10.00 -25.63 -1.83
C ALA A 429 -10.60 -24.21 -1.80
N ALA A 430 -10.28 -23.36 -2.78
CA ALA A 430 -10.89 -22.04 -2.91
C ALA A 430 -12.37 -22.14 -3.31
N ASP A 431 -12.74 -23.08 -4.18
CA ASP A 431 -14.13 -23.33 -4.57
C ASP A 431 -14.97 -23.84 -3.40
N GLU A 432 -14.46 -24.81 -2.64
CA GLU A 432 -15.13 -25.33 -1.44
C GLU A 432 -15.36 -24.23 -0.39
N LYS A 433 -14.36 -23.36 -0.17
CA LYS A 433 -14.49 -22.21 0.75
C LYS A 433 -15.51 -21.19 0.27
N LEU A 434 -15.56 -20.90 -1.04
CA LEU A 434 -16.58 -20.03 -1.61
C LEU A 434 -17.98 -20.62 -1.46
N ALA A 435 -18.13 -21.92 -1.67
CA ALA A 435 -19.39 -22.64 -1.45
C ALA A 435 -19.83 -22.59 0.03
N ALA A 436 -18.87 -22.61 0.97
CA ALA A 436 -19.10 -22.41 2.40
C ALA A 436 -19.39 -20.96 2.81
N GLY A 437 -19.49 -20.02 1.86
CA GLY A 437 -19.80 -18.61 2.11
C GLY A 437 -18.62 -17.76 2.59
N ARG A 438 -17.38 -18.26 2.46
CA ARG A 438 -16.15 -17.50 2.76
C ARG A 438 -15.87 -16.50 1.65
N ALA A 439 -15.24 -15.39 1.99
CA ALA A 439 -14.86 -14.37 1.01
C ALA A 439 -13.48 -14.64 0.41
N LEU A 440 -13.36 -14.45 -0.90
CA LEU A 440 -12.05 -14.45 -1.57
C LEU A 440 -11.44 -13.05 -1.50
N VAL A 441 -10.23 -12.95 -0.94
CA VAL A 441 -9.50 -11.68 -0.78
C VAL A 441 -8.30 -11.66 -1.72
N ARG A 442 -8.06 -10.51 -2.34
CA ARG A 442 -6.82 -10.21 -3.06
C ARG A 442 -5.91 -9.37 -2.17
N PRO A 443 -4.93 -9.98 -1.49
CA PRO A 443 -3.91 -9.27 -0.74
C PRO A 443 -2.84 -8.70 -1.69
N ALA A 444 -2.38 -7.50 -1.38
CA ALA A 444 -1.19 -6.93 -1.97
C ALA A 444 -0.41 -6.18 -0.87
N VAL A 445 0.92 -6.11 -1.00
CA VAL A 445 1.76 -5.54 0.05
C VAL A 445 2.78 -4.60 -0.56
N ALA A 446 2.92 -3.42 0.04
CA ALA A 446 3.96 -2.45 -0.28
C ALA A 446 4.74 -2.11 1.00
N ALA A 447 6.06 -2.13 0.92
CA ALA A 447 6.97 -1.78 1.99
C ALA A 447 7.84 -0.62 1.55
N CYS A 448 8.02 0.38 2.41
CA CYS A 448 8.82 1.57 2.13
C CYS A 448 9.81 1.80 3.26
N VAL A 449 11.01 2.23 2.89
CA VAL A 449 12.03 2.77 3.79
C VAL A 449 12.21 4.25 3.49
N THR A 450 12.25 5.07 4.53
CA THR A 450 12.47 6.52 4.44
C THR A 450 13.65 6.89 5.34
N VAL A 451 14.62 7.61 4.77
CA VAL A 451 15.86 8.06 5.44
C VAL A 451 16.16 9.50 5.07
N PRO A 452 16.99 10.23 5.84
CA PRO A 452 17.43 11.55 5.45
C PRO A 452 18.06 11.54 4.05
N ALA A 453 17.82 12.59 3.25
CA ALA A 453 18.31 12.66 1.87
C ALA A 453 19.86 12.69 1.77
N THR A 454 20.54 13.03 2.87
CA THR A 454 22.01 12.97 2.99
C THR A 454 22.55 11.55 3.13
N TRP A 455 21.70 10.57 3.41
CA TRP A 455 22.09 9.17 3.61
C TRP A 455 22.06 8.40 2.28
N PRO A 456 22.85 7.32 2.14
CA PRO A 456 22.87 6.50 0.94
C PRO A 456 21.57 5.67 0.81
N VAL A 457 20.52 6.27 0.26
CA VAL A 457 19.17 5.68 0.17
C VAL A 457 19.16 4.31 -0.52
N ALA A 458 20.04 4.10 -1.51
CA ALA A 458 20.16 2.82 -2.22
C ALA A 458 20.62 1.67 -1.31
N GLU A 459 21.45 1.95 -0.29
CA GLU A 459 21.86 0.96 0.70
C GLU A 459 20.70 0.57 1.61
N HIS A 460 19.94 1.55 2.09
CA HIS A 460 18.73 1.29 2.88
C HIS A 460 17.66 0.54 2.09
N GLY A 461 17.53 0.81 0.79
CA GLY A 461 16.72 0.01 -0.12
C GLY A 461 17.18 -1.46 -0.17
N ARG A 462 18.48 -1.74 -0.26
CA ARG A 462 19.00 -3.13 -0.22
C ARG A 462 18.74 -3.81 1.11
N ARG A 463 18.80 -3.07 2.21
CA ARG A 463 18.47 -3.58 3.55
C ARG A 463 16.99 -3.90 3.68
N LEU A 464 16.10 -3.08 3.11
CA LEU A 464 14.68 -3.41 2.98
C LEU A 464 14.46 -4.71 2.21
N ASP A 465 15.11 -4.87 1.06
CA ASP A 465 15.06 -6.12 0.30
C ASP A 465 15.54 -7.32 1.14
N ALA A 466 16.60 -7.13 1.94
CA ALA A 466 17.13 -8.16 2.81
C ALA A 466 16.13 -8.55 3.91
N SER A 467 15.47 -7.60 4.56
CA SER A 467 14.42 -7.87 5.55
C SER A 467 13.24 -8.64 4.95
N ILE A 468 12.81 -8.29 3.73
CA ILE A 468 11.74 -9.00 3.02
C ILE A 468 12.16 -10.44 2.69
N ARG A 469 13.40 -10.64 2.21
CA ARG A 469 13.94 -11.99 1.95
C ARG A 469 14.11 -12.82 3.21
N ALA A 470 14.56 -12.22 4.30
CA ALA A 470 14.71 -12.88 5.60
C ALA A 470 13.36 -13.40 6.13
N ALA A 471 12.27 -12.70 5.83
CA ALA A 471 10.91 -13.15 6.12
C ALA A 471 10.41 -14.28 5.19
N GLY A 472 11.19 -14.70 4.18
CA GLY A 472 10.81 -15.74 3.22
C GLY A 472 9.99 -15.23 2.02
N TYR A 473 9.99 -13.92 1.75
CA TYR A 473 9.25 -13.29 0.67
C TYR A 473 10.20 -12.77 -0.43
N VAL A 474 9.65 -12.45 -1.61
CA VAL A 474 10.43 -11.89 -2.71
C VAL A 474 10.12 -10.39 -2.86
N PRO A 475 11.10 -9.49 -2.67
CA PRO A 475 10.92 -8.07 -2.90
C PRO A 475 10.90 -7.76 -4.40
N LEU A 476 10.03 -6.84 -4.81
CA LEU A 476 9.88 -6.35 -6.17
C LEU A 476 9.95 -4.82 -6.16
N ARG A 477 11.14 -4.29 -6.47
CA ARG A 477 11.40 -2.85 -6.55
C ARG A 477 10.49 -2.16 -7.55
N LEU A 478 9.83 -1.09 -7.09
CA LEU A 478 8.99 -0.24 -7.92
C LEU A 478 9.82 0.79 -8.71
N ASP A 479 10.81 0.33 -9.47
CA ASP A 479 11.59 1.20 -10.36
C ASP A 479 10.63 1.95 -11.32
N LEU A 480 10.83 3.26 -11.50
CA LEU A 480 10.01 4.21 -12.27
C LEU A 480 8.60 4.51 -11.69
N ALA A 481 8.28 4.00 -10.49
CA ALA A 481 6.99 4.23 -9.84
C ALA A 481 7.16 4.45 -8.32
N GLN A 482 8.27 5.08 -7.92
CA GLN A 482 8.63 5.26 -6.51
C GLN A 482 7.74 6.28 -5.80
N ASP A 483 7.25 7.29 -6.51
CA ASP A 483 6.26 8.25 -6.02
C ASP A 483 4.92 7.55 -5.69
N SER A 484 4.45 6.70 -6.59
CA SER A 484 3.22 5.92 -6.45
C SER A 484 3.37 4.85 -5.36
N GLY A 485 4.54 4.20 -5.32
CA GLY A 485 4.91 3.25 -4.28
C GLY A 485 4.93 3.89 -2.90
N PHE A 486 5.56 5.06 -2.78
CA PHE A 486 5.61 5.82 -1.54
C PHE A 486 4.21 6.24 -1.09
N ALA A 487 3.39 6.79 -1.99
CA ALA A 487 2.00 7.14 -1.71
C ALA A 487 1.19 5.94 -1.18
N ALA A 488 1.39 4.75 -1.76
CA ALA A 488 0.71 3.54 -1.35
C ALA A 488 1.24 2.98 -0.01
N ALA A 489 2.56 3.00 0.21
CA ALA A 489 3.18 2.33 1.34
C ALA A 489 3.26 3.20 2.61
N ALA A 490 3.40 4.52 2.46
CA ALA A 490 3.78 5.43 3.54
C ALA A 490 2.72 6.48 3.91
N LEU A 491 1.68 6.66 3.09
CA LEU A 491 0.59 7.62 3.33
C LEU A 491 -0.76 6.92 3.52
N PRO A 492 -1.54 7.24 4.55
CA PRO A 492 -2.83 6.61 4.80
C PRO A 492 -3.95 7.30 4.01
N LEU A 493 -3.83 7.35 2.66
CA LEU A 493 -4.78 8.03 1.77
C LEU A 493 -5.60 7.07 0.90
N GLY A 494 -5.42 5.76 1.08
CA GLY A 494 -6.15 4.74 0.32
C GLY A 494 -5.72 4.65 -1.15
N VAL A 495 -4.54 5.19 -1.49
CA VAL A 495 -3.93 4.98 -2.81
C VAL A 495 -3.41 3.55 -2.89
N GLY A 496 -4.25 2.67 -3.44
CA GLY A 496 -3.97 1.26 -3.55
C GLY A 496 -3.08 0.90 -4.74
N LEU A 497 -2.51 -0.30 -4.69
CA LEU A 497 -1.91 -0.93 -5.87
C LEU A 497 -2.99 -1.19 -6.92
N PRO A 498 -2.70 -0.98 -8.22
CA PRO A 498 -3.70 -1.00 -9.29
C PRO A 498 -4.54 -2.28 -9.30
N ASN A 499 -5.83 -2.17 -9.64
CA ASN A 499 -6.85 -3.23 -9.53
C ASN A 499 -6.56 -4.50 -10.36
N ARG A 500 -5.63 -4.45 -11.32
CA ARG A 500 -4.94 -5.58 -11.98
C ARG A 500 -3.92 -5.07 -13.00
N ARG A 501 -2.86 -5.83 -13.29
CA ARG A 501 -2.08 -5.63 -14.52
C ARG A 501 -2.98 -5.94 -15.73
N GLY A 502 -3.27 -4.94 -16.57
CA GLY A 502 -3.94 -5.12 -17.86
C GLY A 502 -5.34 -4.53 -18.01
N ARG A 503 -5.87 -3.84 -16.99
CA ARG A 503 -7.02 -2.94 -17.14
C ARG A 503 -6.65 -1.58 -16.56
N ARG A 504 -6.48 -0.59 -17.43
CA ARG A 504 -6.91 0.77 -17.12
C ARG A 504 -8.35 0.88 -17.58
#